data_AF-A0AB33FYH1-F1
#
_entry.id   AF-A0AB33FYH1-F1
#
_cell.length_a   1.000
_cell.length_b   1.000
_cell.length_c   1.000
_cell.angle_alpha   90.00
_cell.angle_beta   90.00
_cell.angle_gamma   90.00
#
_symmetry.space_group_name_H-M   'P 1'
#
loop_
_entity.id
_entity.type
_entity.pdbx_description
1 polymer ?
#
loop_
_entity_poly.entity_id
_entity_poly.type
_entity_poly.pdbx_seq_one_letter_code
_entity_poly.pdbx_strand_id
1 'polypeptide(L)'
;MQQALDYFNQLNQDYLDVHRAKEDLFWQNYMGTGGEDVSARFSAAESAYKRFIAEPRRLAEIRHLLAGLETLPQEAQRDALIHGLQGWLRFFDCNTIEDPQAQALLDQIIHAESDLYSRRKGYQVTHLNAEGQRVAASLGELLTNQATNPNEDYRRSSQQALRDLEQWLLHNGLPALIGLRNRFARQMGYRNYFDYKVNKTERMTPEQLFAILDRFERETREANARSLQQLAADKGSQALEPWNVRFASAGDVTRQLDPYFPFSRSLERWVDSFKRLHIGFGGAEMNLDLLVRKGKYENGFMHGPVPPFVRQGEWVPARINFTSLAQPGQVGSGAYGLNTLFHEGGHAAHFANIRQNAPCFSQEFPPTSMAYAETQSMFCDSLLDDADWLKRYAKNAAGEAVPDALIEAGIAARQPMRAFNERHILLVPYFEWALYQWDDEQRTPEAITALAREVEQKILGISGSPRPTLAIPHLLSLESACSYQGYLLAMMAVEQTRQFFLQRDGYLTDNPAIGPDLAQHYWLPGNSVSHDDTLRSLTGEGFNPDSLAQACNQTVAQAWREAQQTMAAAAARPQPPADFDLEAHIRVVDGETVLADNADGDERMCRDFAAAIEARLV
;
A
#
# COMPACT_ATOMS: atom_id res chain seq x y z
N MET A 1 -32.18 25.97 -1.43
CA MET A 1 -31.61 25.01 -2.41
C MET A 1 -30.52 25.66 -3.27
N GLN A 2 -30.82 26.70 -4.07
CA GLN A 2 -29.83 27.31 -4.99
C GLN A 2 -28.51 27.74 -4.30
N GLN A 3 -28.60 28.46 -3.17
CA GLN A 3 -27.41 28.87 -2.41
C GLN A 3 -26.51 27.68 -2.01
N ALA A 4 -27.09 26.55 -1.62
CA ALA A 4 -26.35 25.36 -1.23
C ALA A 4 -25.69 24.69 -2.44
N LEU A 5 -26.37 24.70 -3.60
CA LEU A 5 -25.83 24.21 -4.86
C LEU A 5 -24.66 25.07 -5.35
N ASP A 6 -24.79 26.39 -5.27
CA ASP A 6 -23.73 27.33 -5.64
C ASP A 6 -22.50 27.14 -4.74
N TYR A 7 -22.71 27.02 -3.43
CA TYR A 7 -21.64 26.71 -2.48
C TYR A 7 -20.95 25.38 -2.79
N PHE A 8 -21.71 24.32 -3.04
CA PHE A 8 -21.18 22.99 -3.37
C PHE A 8 -20.31 23.01 -4.64
N ASN A 9 -20.81 23.65 -5.70
CA ASN A 9 -20.07 23.79 -6.96
C ASN A 9 -18.79 24.60 -6.78
N GLN A 10 -18.86 25.72 -6.05
CA GLN A 10 -17.69 26.55 -5.76
C GLN A 10 -16.66 25.78 -4.93
N LEU A 11 -17.10 25.04 -3.92
CA LEU A 11 -16.21 24.23 -3.07
C LEU A 11 -15.48 23.15 -3.86
N ASN A 12 -16.16 22.49 -4.81
CA ASN A 12 -15.53 21.53 -5.72
C ASN A 12 -14.43 22.20 -6.55
N GLN A 13 -14.70 23.39 -7.10
CA GLN A 13 -13.72 24.11 -7.92
C GLN A 13 -12.54 24.62 -7.08
N ASP A 14 -12.81 25.24 -5.92
CA ASP A 14 -11.78 25.75 -5.01
C ASP A 14 -10.80 24.63 -4.61
N TYR A 15 -11.33 23.43 -4.31
CA TYR A 15 -10.50 22.28 -3.99
C TYR A 15 -9.63 21.85 -5.18
N LEU A 16 -10.22 21.72 -6.38
CA LEU A 16 -9.47 21.30 -7.57
C LEU A 16 -8.31 22.27 -7.88
N ASP A 17 -8.53 23.57 -7.69
CA ASP A 17 -7.50 24.59 -7.95
C ASP A 17 -6.30 24.42 -7.01
N VAL A 18 -6.53 24.24 -5.70
CA VAL A 18 -5.44 24.06 -4.72
C VAL A 18 -4.80 22.68 -4.81
N HIS A 19 -5.59 21.63 -5.06
CA HIS A 19 -5.13 20.25 -5.14
C HIS A 19 -4.26 20.04 -6.37
N ARG A 20 -4.76 20.41 -7.56
CA ARG A 20 -4.02 20.24 -8.82
C ARG A 20 -2.71 21.02 -8.81
N ALA A 21 -2.73 22.27 -8.33
CA ALA A 21 -1.52 23.07 -8.24
C ALA A 21 -0.46 22.40 -7.34
N LYS A 22 -0.88 21.83 -6.21
CA LYS A 22 0.01 21.06 -5.32
C LYS A 22 0.53 19.80 -6.02
N GLU A 23 -0.33 18.99 -6.62
CA GLU A 23 0.05 17.68 -7.19
C GLU A 23 0.89 17.79 -8.45
N ASP A 24 0.61 18.74 -9.34
CA ASP A 24 1.44 18.98 -10.52
C ASP A 24 2.88 19.38 -10.09
N LEU A 25 3.03 20.14 -8.99
CA LEU A 25 4.33 20.50 -8.41
C LEU A 25 4.95 19.37 -7.57
N PHE A 26 4.14 18.56 -6.90
CA PHE A 26 4.58 17.37 -6.18
C PHE A 26 5.31 16.45 -7.16
N TRP A 27 4.68 16.13 -8.29
CA TRP A 27 5.28 15.28 -9.32
C TRP A 27 6.61 15.84 -9.81
N GLN A 28 6.68 17.14 -10.11
CA GLN A 28 7.93 17.77 -10.56
C GLN A 28 9.04 17.66 -9.51
N ASN A 29 8.73 18.01 -8.26
CA ASN A 29 9.67 17.97 -7.15
C ASN A 29 10.19 16.56 -6.89
N TYR A 30 9.31 15.56 -6.85
CA TYR A 30 9.67 14.17 -6.53
C TYR A 30 10.29 13.43 -7.71
N MET A 31 9.98 13.78 -8.96
CA MET A 31 10.63 13.20 -10.14
C MET A 31 11.95 13.89 -10.49
N GLY A 32 12.32 14.95 -9.77
CA GLY A 32 13.53 15.72 -10.04
C GLY A 32 13.49 16.40 -11.42
N THR A 33 12.34 16.98 -11.78
CA THR A 33 12.11 17.66 -13.07
C THR A 33 11.77 19.13 -12.85
N GLY A 34 11.88 19.96 -13.90
CA GLY A 34 11.67 21.40 -13.80
C GLY A 34 12.87 22.19 -13.25
N GLY A 35 12.62 23.44 -12.87
CA GLY A 35 13.65 24.39 -12.42
C GLY A 35 13.98 24.33 -10.92
N GLU A 36 15.01 25.06 -10.51
CA GLU A 36 15.45 25.16 -9.10
C GLU A 36 14.37 25.75 -8.17
N ASP A 37 13.38 26.46 -8.71
CA ASP A 37 12.27 27.07 -7.98
C ASP A 37 11.13 26.10 -7.62
N VAL A 38 11.11 24.90 -8.22
CA VAL A 38 10.04 23.90 -8.04
C VAL A 38 9.83 23.55 -6.57
N SER A 39 10.91 23.31 -5.82
CA SER A 39 10.81 22.94 -4.41
C SER A 39 10.12 24.03 -3.57
N ALA A 40 10.50 25.30 -3.77
CA ALA A 40 9.89 26.43 -3.07
C ALA A 40 8.42 26.62 -3.46
N ARG A 41 8.09 26.47 -4.75
CA ARG A 41 6.70 26.53 -5.24
C ARG A 41 5.86 25.39 -4.69
N PHE A 42 6.40 24.17 -4.66
CA PHE A 42 5.74 23.02 -4.06
C PHE A 42 5.43 23.27 -2.59
N SER A 43 6.39 23.74 -1.79
CA SER A 43 6.14 24.07 -0.38
C SER A 43 5.05 25.14 -0.19
N ALA A 44 4.99 26.14 -1.07
CA ALA A 44 3.95 27.17 -1.04
C ALA A 44 2.57 26.60 -1.41
N ALA A 45 2.48 25.76 -2.44
CA ALA A 45 1.25 25.10 -2.86
C ALA A 45 0.75 24.10 -1.81
N GLU A 46 1.66 23.32 -1.21
CA GLU A 46 1.34 22.41 -0.12
C GLU A 46 0.80 23.16 1.10
N SER A 47 1.38 24.31 1.45
CA SER A 47 0.88 25.17 2.52
C SER A 47 -0.52 25.72 2.21
N ALA A 48 -0.78 26.09 0.94
CA ALA A 48 -2.10 26.54 0.51
C ALA A 48 -3.15 25.42 0.61
N TYR A 49 -2.82 24.23 0.14
CA TYR A 49 -3.66 23.04 0.28
C TYR A 49 -3.94 22.69 1.74
N LYS A 50 -2.91 22.63 2.60
CA LYS A 50 -3.06 22.36 4.04
C LYS A 50 -3.97 23.37 4.75
N ARG A 51 -3.82 24.67 4.42
CA ARG A 51 -4.74 25.72 4.95
C ARG A 51 -6.17 25.54 4.46
N PHE A 52 -6.36 25.12 3.21
CA PHE A 52 -7.69 24.90 2.65
C PHE A 52 -8.40 23.75 3.39
N ILE A 53 -7.76 22.57 3.50
CA ILE A 53 -8.39 21.37 4.06
C ILE A 53 -8.63 21.44 5.58
N ALA A 54 -7.91 22.33 6.27
CA ALA A 54 -8.00 22.52 7.72
C ALA A 54 -8.84 23.75 8.13
N GLU A 55 -9.63 24.34 7.23
CA GLU A 55 -10.43 25.54 7.52
C GLU A 55 -11.71 25.19 8.32
N PRO A 56 -11.78 25.55 9.62
CA PRO A 56 -12.90 25.16 10.48
C PRO A 56 -14.23 25.80 10.10
N ARG A 57 -14.22 26.97 9.44
CA ARG A 57 -15.48 27.60 8.99
C ARG A 57 -16.26 26.72 8.02
N ARG A 58 -15.56 25.92 7.20
CA ARG A 58 -16.20 25.03 6.22
C ARG A 58 -17.11 23.99 6.90
N LEU A 59 -16.71 23.45 8.05
CA LEU A 59 -17.53 22.51 8.81
C LEU A 59 -18.86 23.15 9.25
N ALA A 60 -18.80 24.34 9.85
CA ALA A 60 -19.99 25.05 10.30
C ALA A 60 -20.91 25.44 9.13
N GLU A 61 -20.34 25.94 8.02
CA GLU A 61 -21.07 26.28 6.80
C GLU A 61 -21.80 25.06 6.22
N ILE A 62 -21.10 23.93 6.06
CA ILE A 62 -21.68 22.70 5.51
C ILE A 62 -22.79 22.15 6.43
N ARG A 63 -22.56 22.10 7.75
CA ARG A 63 -23.57 21.66 8.74
C ARG A 63 -24.84 22.53 8.66
N HIS A 64 -24.69 23.85 8.50
CA HIS A 64 -25.83 24.76 8.34
C HIS A 64 -26.61 24.51 7.02
N LEU A 65 -25.90 24.35 5.90
CA LEU A 65 -26.52 24.06 4.60
C LEU A 65 -27.28 22.73 4.61
N LEU A 66 -26.68 21.68 5.22
CA LEU A 66 -27.32 20.37 5.38
C LEU A 66 -28.63 20.47 6.17
N ALA A 67 -28.61 21.12 7.34
CA ALA A 67 -29.80 21.32 8.16
C ALA A 67 -30.92 22.06 7.40
N GLY A 68 -30.57 23.05 6.57
CA GLY A 68 -31.53 23.74 5.71
C GLY A 68 -32.13 22.84 4.63
N LEU A 69 -31.31 22.02 3.96
CA LEU A 69 -31.77 21.10 2.91
C LEU A 69 -32.70 20.01 3.44
N GLU A 70 -32.45 19.49 4.64
CA GLU A 70 -33.27 18.44 5.27
C GLU A 70 -34.71 18.88 5.54
N THR A 71 -34.98 20.19 5.64
CA THR A 71 -36.33 20.73 5.80
C THR A 71 -37.15 20.79 4.50
N LEU A 72 -36.51 20.62 3.35
CA LEU A 72 -37.17 20.67 2.05
C LEU A 72 -37.81 19.32 1.70
N PRO A 73 -38.83 19.27 0.82
CA PRO A 73 -39.40 18.01 0.33
C PRO A 73 -38.36 17.09 -0.33
N GLN A 74 -38.62 15.78 -0.32
CA GLN A 74 -37.73 14.81 -0.93
C GLN A 74 -37.76 14.86 -2.45
N GLU A 75 -36.60 15.16 -3.04
CA GLU A 75 -36.37 15.28 -4.47
C GLU A 75 -34.96 14.80 -4.81
N ALA A 76 -34.79 14.19 -5.99
CA ALA A 76 -33.51 13.60 -6.40
C ALA A 76 -32.34 14.61 -6.40
N GLN A 77 -32.60 15.86 -6.81
CA GLN A 77 -31.59 16.92 -6.81
C GLN A 77 -31.16 17.31 -5.39
N ARG A 78 -32.11 17.39 -4.45
CA ARG A 78 -31.84 17.64 -3.03
C ARG A 78 -30.99 16.53 -2.44
N ASP A 79 -31.36 15.27 -2.68
CA ASP A 79 -30.69 14.10 -2.10
C ASP A 79 -29.25 13.98 -2.63
N ALA A 80 -29.03 14.23 -3.93
CA ALA A 80 -27.68 14.28 -4.50
C ALA A 80 -26.83 15.41 -3.88
N LEU A 81 -27.42 16.59 -3.63
CA LEU A 81 -26.72 17.70 -3.00
C LEU A 81 -26.37 17.40 -1.52
N ILE A 82 -27.29 16.78 -0.78
CA ILE A 82 -27.03 16.31 0.60
C ILE A 82 -25.88 15.30 0.58
N HIS A 83 -25.89 14.32 -0.32
CA HIS A 83 -24.81 13.33 -0.46
C HIS A 83 -23.46 13.99 -0.67
N GLY A 84 -23.35 14.91 -1.64
CA GLY A 84 -22.11 15.62 -1.94
C GLY A 84 -21.61 16.47 -0.76
N LEU A 85 -22.51 17.19 -0.08
CA LEU A 85 -22.17 17.98 1.11
C LEU A 85 -21.78 17.10 2.31
N GLN A 86 -22.38 15.93 2.48
CA GLN A 86 -21.95 14.96 3.49
C GLN A 86 -20.55 14.39 3.19
N GLY A 87 -20.21 14.19 1.91
CA GLY A 87 -18.85 13.86 1.49
C GLY A 87 -17.84 14.92 1.92
N TRP A 88 -18.13 16.19 1.63
CA TRP A 88 -17.29 17.31 2.08
C TRP A 88 -17.23 17.44 3.59
N LEU A 89 -18.34 17.24 4.29
CA LEU A 89 -18.37 17.26 5.75
C LEU A 89 -17.36 16.24 6.31
N ARG A 90 -17.39 14.99 5.81
CA ARG A 90 -16.44 13.95 6.23
C ARG A 90 -15.00 14.30 5.89
N PHE A 91 -14.76 14.84 4.70
CA PHE A 91 -13.43 15.29 4.29
C PHE A 91 -12.85 16.34 5.25
N PHE A 92 -13.61 17.39 5.56
CA PHE A 92 -13.14 18.42 6.49
C PHE A 92 -13.03 17.92 7.92
N ASP A 93 -13.93 17.02 8.36
CA ASP A 93 -13.91 16.42 9.71
C ASP A 93 -12.63 15.59 9.94
N CYS A 94 -12.15 14.92 8.90
CA CYS A 94 -10.87 14.20 8.96
C CYS A 94 -9.64 15.13 9.05
N ASN A 95 -9.75 16.37 8.57
CA ASN A 95 -8.61 17.26 8.36
C ASN A 95 -8.58 18.48 9.30
N THR A 96 -9.67 18.78 9.97
CA THR A 96 -9.81 19.96 10.85
C THR A 96 -9.83 19.55 12.32
N ILE A 97 -9.15 20.33 13.16
CA ILE A 97 -9.26 20.24 14.61
C ILE A 97 -9.98 21.50 15.11
N GLU A 98 -11.25 21.37 15.53
CA GLU A 98 -12.07 22.52 15.97
C GLU A 98 -11.70 23.01 17.39
N ASP A 99 -11.19 22.12 18.25
CA ASP A 99 -10.82 22.45 19.62
C ASP A 99 -9.41 23.07 19.69
N PRO A 100 -9.26 24.33 20.16
CA PRO A 100 -7.96 24.99 20.29
C PRO A 100 -6.96 24.24 21.18
N GLN A 101 -7.42 23.53 22.21
CA GLN A 101 -6.55 22.73 23.07
C GLN A 101 -6.01 21.50 22.33
N ALA A 102 -6.87 20.82 21.57
CA ALA A 102 -6.45 19.71 20.72
C ALA A 102 -5.49 20.17 19.62
N GLN A 103 -5.74 21.35 19.01
CA GLN A 103 -4.84 21.93 18.02
C GLN A 103 -3.46 22.22 18.62
N ALA A 104 -3.39 22.80 19.83
CA ALA A 104 -2.12 23.06 20.51
C ALA A 104 -1.35 21.77 20.84
N LEU A 105 -2.05 20.67 21.12
CA LEU A 105 -1.43 19.34 21.31
C LEU A 105 -0.92 18.77 19.98
N LEU A 106 -1.67 18.94 18.90
CA LEU A 106 -1.24 18.53 17.56
C LEU A 106 0.03 19.28 17.13
N ASP A 107 0.11 20.59 17.38
CA ASP A 107 1.30 21.39 17.10
C ASP A 107 2.52 20.89 17.89
N GLN A 108 2.33 20.50 19.15
CA GLN A 108 3.38 19.89 19.98
C GLN A 108 3.84 18.54 19.42
N ILE A 109 2.91 17.71 18.92
CA ILE A 109 3.23 16.43 18.27
C ILE A 109 4.07 16.68 17.01
N ILE A 110 3.63 17.58 16.13
CA ILE A 110 4.35 17.94 14.90
C ILE A 110 5.77 18.43 15.22
N HIS A 111 5.90 19.29 16.23
CA HIS A 111 7.21 19.77 16.68
C HIS A 111 8.09 18.63 17.21
N ALA A 112 7.56 17.77 18.08
CA ALA A 112 8.30 16.64 18.64
C ALA A 112 8.73 15.63 17.58
N GLU A 113 7.90 15.36 16.57
CA GLU A 113 8.25 14.52 15.42
C GLU A 113 9.35 15.15 14.59
N SER A 114 9.21 16.43 14.22
CA SER A 114 10.22 17.16 13.44
C SER A 114 11.58 17.19 14.14
N ASP A 115 11.60 17.41 15.45
CA ASP A 115 12.81 17.36 16.28
C ASP A 115 13.41 15.94 16.32
N LEU A 116 12.60 14.91 16.54
CA LEU A 116 13.05 13.51 16.53
C LEU A 116 13.64 13.13 15.16
N TYR A 117 12.98 13.49 14.06
CA TYR A 117 13.46 13.27 12.69
C TYR A 117 14.77 14.02 12.43
N SER A 118 14.88 15.27 12.88
CA SER A 118 16.09 16.07 12.73
C SER A 118 17.26 15.46 13.49
N ARG A 119 17.06 15.02 14.73
CA ARG A 119 18.07 14.27 15.51
C ARG A 119 18.41 12.93 14.85
N ARG A 120 17.41 12.23 14.29
CA ARG A 120 17.60 10.93 13.63
C ARG A 120 18.48 11.02 12.39
N LYS A 121 18.44 12.13 11.64
CA LYS A 121 19.35 12.39 10.51
C LYS A 121 20.83 12.37 10.93
N GLY A 122 21.13 12.79 12.16
CA GLY A 122 22.48 12.75 12.73
C GLY A 122 22.91 11.39 13.28
N TYR A 123 21.97 10.44 13.43
CA TYR A 123 22.26 9.11 13.97
C TYR A 123 22.53 8.12 12.82
N GLN A 124 23.80 7.99 12.42
CA GLN A 124 24.19 7.07 11.36
C GLN A 124 24.33 5.64 11.92
N VAL A 125 23.53 4.71 11.42
CA VAL A 125 23.67 3.28 11.74
C VAL A 125 24.74 2.65 10.87
N THR A 126 25.47 1.66 11.40
CA THR A 126 26.56 1.00 10.69
C THR A 126 26.52 -0.52 10.82
N HIS A 127 26.94 -1.25 9.77
CA HIS A 127 27.02 -2.72 9.77
C HIS A 127 28.33 -3.22 9.13
N LEU A 128 28.57 -4.54 9.13
CA LEU A 128 29.54 -5.17 8.24
C LEU A 128 28.88 -5.46 6.89
N ASN A 129 29.48 -4.95 5.81
CA ASN A 129 29.09 -5.30 4.44
C ASN A 129 29.65 -6.67 4.01
N ALA A 130 29.48 -7.05 2.74
CA ALA A 130 29.96 -8.31 2.20
C ALA A 130 31.50 -8.47 2.26
N GLU A 131 32.23 -7.35 2.21
CA GLU A 131 33.70 -7.29 2.32
C GLU A 131 34.20 -7.31 3.77
N GLY A 132 33.30 -7.37 4.76
CA GLY A 132 33.65 -7.34 6.19
C GLY A 132 34.09 -5.96 6.70
N GLN A 133 33.77 -4.89 5.96
CA GLN A 133 34.08 -3.52 6.33
C GLN A 133 32.93 -2.88 7.09
N ARG A 134 33.26 -2.06 8.10
CA ARG A 134 32.28 -1.27 8.85
C ARG A 134 31.84 -0.08 8.01
N VAL A 135 30.61 -0.09 7.51
CA VAL A 135 30.06 0.96 6.66
C VAL A 135 28.75 1.51 7.21
N ALA A 136 28.42 2.74 6.85
CA ALA A 136 27.10 3.31 7.06
C ALA A 136 26.06 2.59 6.22
N ALA A 137 24.84 2.49 6.74
CA ALA A 137 23.74 1.84 6.04
C ALA A 137 22.41 2.54 6.30
N SER A 138 21.50 2.45 5.35
CA SER A 138 20.06 2.66 5.50
C SER A 138 19.41 1.45 6.17
N LEU A 139 18.17 1.61 6.65
CA LEU A 139 17.42 0.49 7.22
C LEU A 139 17.17 -0.63 6.19
N GLY A 140 16.95 -0.27 4.92
CA GLY A 140 16.79 -1.23 3.83
C GLY A 140 18.06 -2.07 3.65
N GLU A 141 19.23 -1.44 3.60
CA GLU A 141 20.52 -2.15 3.47
C GLU A 141 20.79 -3.08 4.65
N LEU A 142 20.43 -2.71 5.88
CA LEU A 142 20.52 -3.59 7.05
C LEU A 142 19.68 -4.87 6.86
N LEU A 143 18.42 -4.72 6.44
CA LEU A 143 17.49 -5.83 6.22
C LEU A 143 17.94 -6.70 5.03
N THR A 144 18.41 -6.10 3.94
CA THR A 144 18.97 -6.82 2.77
C THR A 144 20.19 -7.63 3.17
N ASN A 145 21.10 -7.06 3.97
CA ASN A 145 22.28 -7.76 4.47
C ASN A 145 21.88 -8.96 5.35
N GLN A 146 20.88 -8.81 6.23
CA GLN A 146 20.34 -9.93 7.01
C GLN A 146 19.72 -11.03 6.16
N ALA A 147 19.12 -10.69 5.01
CA ALA A 147 18.46 -11.67 4.15
C ALA A 147 19.42 -12.39 3.20
N THR A 148 20.57 -11.79 2.86
CA THR A 148 21.40 -12.26 1.74
C THR A 148 22.86 -12.54 2.07
N ASN A 149 23.40 -11.96 3.15
CA ASN A 149 24.83 -12.09 3.44
C ASN A 149 25.14 -13.50 3.98
N PRO A 150 26.07 -14.26 3.38
CA PRO A 150 26.39 -15.62 3.83
C PRO A 150 27.10 -15.66 5.20
N ASN A 151 27.75 -14.58 5.62
CA ASN A 151 28.46 -14.52 6.89
C ASN A 151 27.51 -14.14 8.04
N GLU A 152 27.36 -15.05 9.01
CA GLU A 152 26.47 -14.85 10.15
C GLU A 152 26.84 -13.63 11.01
N ASP A 153 28.13 -13.40 11.28
CA ASP A 153 28.55 -12.26 12.10
C ASP A 153 28.17 -10.94 11.43
N TYR A 154 28.15 -10.92 10.10
CA TYR A 154 27.81 -9.73 9.33
C TYR A 154 26.30 -9.46 9.39
N ARG A 155 25.48 -10.53 9.27
CA ARG A 155 24.03 -10.45 9.53
C ARG A 155 23.72 -10.00 10.96
N ARG A 156 24.40 -10.58 11.95
CA ARG A 156 24.25 -10.23 13.37
C ARG A 156 24.59 -8.77 13.62
N SER A 157 25.61 -8.24 12.94
CA SER A 157 25.95 -6.81 13.04
C SER A 157 24.84 -5.88 12.56
N SER A 158 24.05 -6.30 11.55
CA SER A 158 22.88 -5.55 11.08
C SER A 158 21.72 -5.61 12.08
N GLN A 159 21.50 -6.77 12.72
CA GLN A 159 20.50 -6.88 13.80
C GLN A 159 20.86 -6.01 15.00
N GLN A 160 22.15 -5.97 15.36
CA GLN A 160 22.61 -5.11 16.46
C GLN A 160 22.34 -3.63 16.11
N ALA A 161 22.66 -3.19 14.90
CA ALA A 161 22.39 -1.82 14.46
C ALA A 161 20.88 -1.46 14.50
N LEU A 162 19.99 -2.40 14.17
CA LEU A 162 18.53 -2.22 14.29
C LEU A 162 18.10 -2.10 15.76
N ARG A 163 18.66 -2.92 16.66
CA ARG A 163 18.37 -2.86 18.10
C ARG A 163 18.93 -1.60 18.76
N ASP A 164 20.12 -1.16 18.35
CA ASP A 164 20.72 0.09 18.80
C ASP A 164 19.85 1.29 18.41
N LEU A 165 19.22 1.23 17.22
CA LEU A 165 18.24 2.22 16.81
C LEU A 165 16.99 2.21 17.71
N GLU A 166 16.45 1.04 18.09
CA GLU A 166 15.32 0.97 19.05
C GLU A 166 15.68 1.71 20.34
N GLN A 167 16.86 1.42 20.90
CA GLN A 167 17.34 2.06 22.12
C GLN A 167 17.57 3.55 21.93
N TRP A 168 18.13 3.96 20.80
CA TRP A 168 18.31 5.38 20.48
C TRP A 168 16.97 6.10 20.46
N LEU A 169 15.94 5.57 19.79
CA LEU A 169 14.61 6.17 19.73
C LEU A 169 13.98 6.33 21.13
N LEU A 170 14.07 5.29 21.96
CA LEU A 170 13.52 5.29 23.32
C LEU A 170 14.18 6.34 24.22
N HIS A 171 15.47 6.59 24.05
CA HIS A 171 16.21 7.60 24.81
C HIS A 171 16.20 9.00 24.17
N ASN A 172 15.61 9.15 22.97
CA ASN A 172 15.58 10.41 22.22
C ASN A 172 14.18 10.96 21.98
N GLY A 173 13.18 10.55 22.77
CA GLY A 173 11.90 11.25 22.85
C GLY A 173 10.68 10.49 22.33
N LEU A 174 10.86 9.26 21.82
CA LEU A 174 9.72 8.42 21.43
C LEU A 174 8.70 8.21 22.58
N PRO A 175 9.09 7.92 23.83
CA PRO A 175 8.11 7.75 24.92
C PRO A 175 7.29 9.01 25.22
N ALA A 176 7.92 10.20 25.11
CA ALA A 176 7.26 11.48 25.31
C ALA A 176 6.27 11.79 24.16
N LEU A 177 6.66 11.47 22.93
CA LEU A 177 5.81 11.59 21.73
C LEU A 177 4.55 10.72 21.85
N ILE A 178 4.69 9.47 22.32
CA ILE A 178 3.54 8.58 22.58
C ILE A 178 2.60 9.20 23.63
N GLY A 179 3.13 9.82 24.68
CA GLY A 179 2.34 10.52 25.69
C GLY A 179 1.57 11.72 25.14
N LEU A 180 2.23 12.53 24.30
CA LEU A 180 1.60 13.66 23.61
C LEU A 180 0.42 13.18 22.75
N ARG A 181 0.63 12.11 21.97
CA ARG A 181 -0.40 11.47 21.15
C ARG A 181 -1.61 11.00 21.98
N ASN A 182 -1.37 10.37 23.13
CA ASN A 182 -2.45 9.95 24.03
C ASN A 182 -3.22 11.13 24.63
N ARG A 183 -2.55 12.22 25.03
CA ARG A 183 -3.23 13.43 25.49
C ARG A 183 -4.08 14.05 24.39
N PHE A 184 -3.55 14.15 23.17
CA PHE A 184 -4.28 14.62 22.00
C PHE A 184 -5.54 13.78 21.75
N ALA A 185 -5.42 12.45 21.70
CA ALA A 185 -6.55 11.57 21.46
C ALA A 185 -7.64 11.68 22.53
N ARG A 186 -7.26 11.82 23.81
CA ARG A 186 -8.20 12.06 24.92
C ARG A 186 -8.92 13.39 24.80
N GLN A 187 -8.23 14.44 24.36
CA GLN A 187 -8.86 15.73 24.06
C GLN A 187 -9.86 15.63 22.91
N MET A 188 -9.55 14.81 21.89
CA MET A 188 -10.45 14.50 20.78
C MET A 188 -11.62 13.57 21.17
N GLY A 189 -11.72 13.12 22.44
CA GLY A 189 -12.81 12.28 22.93
C GLY A 189 -12.57 10.76 22.83
N TYR A 190 -11.35 10.32 22.55
CA TYR A 190 -10.99 8.90 22.42
C TYR A 190 -10.19 8.39 23.64
N ARG A 191 -10.15 7.07 23.84
CA ARG A 191 -9.46 6.48 25.01
C ARG A 191 -7.94 6.70 24.96
N ASN A 192 -7.38 6.52 23.78
CA ASN A 192 -5.96 6.62 23.47
C ASN A 192 -5.75 6.85 21.96
N TYR A 193 -4.50 7.04 21.55
CA TYR A 193 -4.19 7.37 20.16
C TYR A 193 -4.50 6.26 19.15
N PHE A 194 -4.38 4.99 19.56
CA PHE A 194 -4.76 3.86 18.70
C PHE A 194 -6.27 3.86 18.40
N ASP A 195 -7.09 4.08 19.43
CA ASP A 195 -8.55 4.23 19.31
C ASP A 195 -8.93 5.37 18.36
N TYR A 196 -8.29 6.54 18.50
CA TYR A 196 -8.46 7.67 17.57
C TYR A 196 -8.14 7.30 16.13
N LYS A 197 -6.97 6.69 15.88
CA LYS A 197 -6.50 6.37 14.52
C LYS A 197 -7.37 5.33 13.84
N VAL A 198 -7.74 4.23 14.51
CA VAL A 198 -8.58 3.18 13.93
C VAL A 198 -9.97 3.70 13.57
N ASN A 199 -10.58 4.52 14.43
CA ASN A 199 -11.87 5.15 14.11
C ASN A 199 -11.75 6.10 12.92
N LYS A 200 -10.68 6.91 12.89
CA LYS A 200 -10.46 7.89 11.83
C LYS A 200 -10.18 7.27 10.46
N THR A 201 -9.34 6.23 10.40
CA THR A 201 -8.90 5.66 9.11
C THR A 201 -9.76 4.49 8.66
N GLU A 202 -10.09 3.55 9.53
CA GLU A 202 -10.79 2.32 9.16
C GLU A 202 -12.30 2.37 9.42
N ARG A 203 -12.80 3.41 10.11
CA ARG A 203 -14.20 3.51 10.57
C ARG A 203 -14.63 2.30 11.43
N MET A 204 -13.70 1.79 12.24
CA MET A 204 -13.90 0.69 13.17
C MET A 204 -13.53 1.11 14.59
N THR A 205 -14.05 0.40 15.58
CA THR A 205 -13.48 0.43 16.94
C THR A 205 -12.30 -0.54 17.05
N PRO A 206 -11.37 -0.32 17.98
CA PRO A 206 -10.33 -1.30 18.31
C PRO A 206 -10.89 -2.71 18.59
N GLU A 207 -12.05 -2.81 19.24
CA GLU A 207 -12.68 -4.11 19.55
C GLU A 207 -13.10 -4.86 18.28
N GLN A 208 -13.68 -4.14 17.30
CA GLN A 208 -14.04 -4.72 16.01
C GLN A 208 -12.78 -5.18 15.27
N LEU A 209 -11.72 -4.36 15.27
CA LEU A 209 -10.44 -4.72 14.68
C LEU A 209 -9.85 -5.98 15.35
N PHE A 210 -9.75 -6.00 16.68
CA PHE A 210 -9.16 -7.14 17.40
C PHE A 210 -10.00 -8.41 17.33
N ALA A 211 -11.32 -8.34 17.13
CA ALA A 211 -12.11 -9.52 16.82
C ALA A 211 -11.64 -10.24 15.55
N ILE A 212 -11.20 -9.48 14.53
CA ILE A 212 -10.63 -10.00 13.29
C ILE A 212 -9.19 -10.48 13.53
N LEU A 213 -8.34 -9.64 14.14
CA LEU A 213 -6.92 -9.92 14.34
C LEU A 213 -6.67 -11.11 15.28
N ASP A 214 -7.41 -11.23 16.39
CA ASP A 214 -7.30 -12.37 17.32
C ASP A 214 -7.72 -13.69 16.69
N ARG A 215 -8.70 -13.65 15.78
CA ARG A 215 -9.11 -14.82 15.02
C ARG A 215 -8.00 -15.26 14.06
N PHE A 216 -7.42 -14.32 13.30
CA PHE A 216 -6.29 -14.61 12.42
C PHE A 216 -5.07 -15.15 13.18
N GLU A 217 -4.74 -14.54 14.32
CA GLU A 217 -3.65 -15.00 15.19
C GLU A 217 -3.86 -16.46 15.59
N ARG A 218 -5.07 -16.80 16.07
CA ARG A 218 -5.40 -18.15 16.53
C ARG A 218 -5.34 -19.17 15.39
N GLU A 219 -5.92 -18.84 14.23
CA GLU A 219 -6.03 -19.76 13.09
C GLU A 219 -4.71 -20.03 12.37
N THR A 220 -3.73 -19.13 12.48
CA THR A 220 -2.41 -19.28 11.84
C THR A 220 -1.31 -19.74 12.79
N ARG A 221 -1.58 -19.82 14.10
CA ARG A 221 -0.57 -20.12 15.12
C ARG A 221 0.12 -21.46 14.90
N GLU A 222 -0.65 -22.49 14.58
CA GLU A 222 -0.11 -23.83 14.36
C GLU A 222 0.73 -23.90 13.08
N ALA A 223 0.30 -23.24 11.99
CA ALA A 223 1.10 -23.18 10.76
C ALA A 223 2.43 -22.48 11.01
N ASN A 224 2.42 -21.33 11.69
CA ASN A 224 3.65 -20.63 12.06
C ASN A 224 4.60 -21.52 12.87
N ALA A 225 4.08 -22.22 13.90
CA ALA A 225 4.89 -23.13 14.71
C ALA A 225 5.48 -24.29 13.88
N ARG A 226 4.68 -24.92 13.00
CA ARG A 226 5.15 -25.98 12.10
C ARG A 226 6.26 -25.47 11.17
N SER A 227 6.11 -24.28 10.60
CA SER A 227 7.10 -23.69 9.69
C SER A 227 8.44 -23.42 10.37
N LEU A 228 8.41 -22.88 11.60
CA LEU A 228 9.64 -22.67 12.38
C LEU A 228 10.31 -24.00 12.77
N GLN A 229 9.51 -25.00 13.15
CA GLN A 229 10.02 -26.34 13.45
C GLN A 229 10.69 -26.98 12.22
N GLN A 230 10.06 -26.86 11.05
CA GLN A 230 10.61 -27.35 9.78
C GLN A 230 11.91 -26.62 9.42
N LEU A 231 11.93 -25.28 9.51
CA LEU A 231 13.13 -24.49 9.24
C LEU A 231 14.29 -24.87 10.17
N ALA A 232 14.02 -25.07 11.46
CA ALA A 232 15.01 -25.51 12.43
C ALA A 232 15.48 -26.95 12.19
N ALA A 233 14.60 -27.84 11.72
CA ALA A 233 14.97 -29.22 11.36
C ALA A 233 15.91 -29.24 10.13
N ASP A 234 15.63 -28.40 9.13
CA ASP A 234 16.37 -28.38 7.87
C ASP A 234 17.69 -27.60 7.95
N LYS A 235 17.74 -26.53 8.74
CA LYS A 235 18.85 -25.56 8.78
C LYS A 235 19.52 -25.45 10.15
N GLY A 236 19.03 -26.18 11.16
CA GLY A 236 19.47 -26.10 12.54
C GLY A 236 18.76 -24.99 13.33
N SER A 237 18.76 -25.09 14.66
CA SER A 237 18.04 -24.15 15.54
C SER A 237 18.50 -22.70 15.42
N GLN A 238 19.78 -22.48 15.07
CA GLN A 238 20.33 -21.14 14.83
C GLN A 238 19.68 -20.41 13.65
N ALA A 239 18.99 -21.14 12.75
CA ALA A 239 18.20 -20.54 11.69
C ALA A 239 17.03 -19.68 12.22
N LEU A 240 16.57 -19.94 13.45
CA LEU A 240 15.48 -19.18 14.08
C LEU A 240 15.94 -17.91 14.79
N GLU A 241 17.25 -17.64 14.83
CA GLU A 241 17.75 -16.39 15.36
C GLU A 241 17.25 -15.21 14.50
N PRO A 242 16.97 -14.04 15.09
CA PRO A 242 16.38 -12.91 14.38
C PRO A 242 17.19 -12.46 13.14
N TRP A 243 18.52 -12.57 13.19
CA TRP A 243 19.41 -12.24 12.07
C TRP A 243 19.57 -13.35 11.03
N ASN A 244 19.02 -14.54 11.28
CA ASN A 244 19.18 -15.71 10.43
C ASN A 244 17.89 -16.14 9.75
N VAL A 245 16.71 -15.89 10.34
CA VAL A 245 15.44 -16.45 9.84
C VAL A 245 15.16 -16.07 8.39
N ARG A 246 15.39 -14.80 8.00
CA ARG A 246 15.20 -14.33 6.62
C ARG A 246 16.18 -14.96 5.65
N PHE A 247 17.45 -15.08 6.04
CA PHE A 247 18.49 -15.73 5.23
C PHE A 247 18.20 -17.23 5.06
N ALA A 248 17.85 -17.91 6.15
CA ALA A 248 17.59 -19.34 6.15
C ALA A 248 16.33 -19.71 5.35
N SER A 249 15.35 -18.79 5.28
CA SER A 249 14.15 -18.98 4.47
C SER A 249 14.24 -18.44 3.05
N ALA A 250 15.31 -17.71 2.68
CA ALA A 250 15.48 -17.21 1.32
C ALA A 250 15.83 -18.36 0.37
N GLY A 251 15.08 -18.48 -0.74
CA GLY A 251 15.37 -19.43 -1.82
C GLY A 251 16.20 -18.81 -2.96
N ASP A 252 16.94 -19.64 -3.71
CA ASP A 252 17.70 -19.24 -4.91
C ASP A 252 16.83 -19.19 -6.19
N VAL A 253 15.52 -19.05 -6.04
CA VAL A 253 14.54 -19.12 -7.15
C VAL A 253 14.55 -17.82 -7.97
N THR A 254 14.79 -16.67 -7.33
CA THR A 254 14.78 -15.35 -7.99
C THR A 254 15.73 -15.28 -9.18
N ARG A 255 16.96 -15.78 -9.04
CA ARG A 255 17.95 -15.78 -10.13
C ARG A 255 17.51 -16.65 -11.31
N GLN A 256 16.84 -17.77 -11.04
CA GLN A 256 16.38 -18.69 -12.08
C GLN A 256 15.12 -18.18 -12.81
N LEU A 257 14.30 -17.37 -12.12
CA LEU A 257 13.13 -16.71 -12.71
C LEU A 257 13.50 -15.46 -13.52
N ASP A 258 14.60 -14.79 -13.21
CA ASP A 258 15.01 -13.52 -13.84
C ASP A 258 14.95 -13.52 -15.39
N PRO A 259 15.40 -14.57 -16.11
CA PRO A 259 15.29 -14.62 -17.57
C PRO A 259 13.86 -14.57 -18.12
N TYR A 260 12.85 -14.88 -17.30
CA TYR A 260 11.43 -14.85 -17.65
C TYR A 260 10.77 -13.49 -17.34
N PHE A 261 11.48 -12.57 -16.69
CA PHE A 261 11.01 -11.23 -16.33
C PHE A 261 11.89 -10.11 -16.91
N PRO A 262 12.15 -10.06 -18.23
CA PRO A 262 12.83 -8.91 -18.81
C PRO A 262 11.97 -7.65 -18.66
N PHE A 263 12.55 -6.58 -18.12
CA PHE A 263 11.81 -5.34 -17.87
C PHE A 263 11.25 -4.69 -19.15
N SER A 264 11.88 -4.91 -20.30
CA SER A 264 11.39 -4.44 -21.61
C SER A 264 10.00 -4.99 -21.97
N ARG A 265 9.60 -6.13 -21.37
CA ARG A 265 8.28 -6.75 -21.56
C ARG A 265 7.26 -6.42 -20.47
N SER A 266 7.66 -5.68 -19.44
CA SER A 266 6.78 -5.41 -18.30
C SER A 266 5.55 -4.61 -18.67
N LEU A 267 5.70 -3.59 -19.53
CA LEU A 267 4.56 -2.76 -19.97
C LEU A 267 3.54 -3.57 -20.78
N GLU A 268 4.01 -4.37 -21.73
CA GLU A 268 3.16 -5.26 -22.53
C GLU A 268 2.36 -6.20 -21.63
N ARG A 269 3.02 -6.88 -20.68
CA ARG A 269 2.36 -7.83 -19.76
C ARG A 269 1.32 -7.16 -18.87
N TRP A 270 1.59 -5.94 -18.43
CA TRP A 270 0.66 -5.14 -17.65
C TRP A 270 -0.57 -4.75 -18.48
N VAL A 271 -0.36 -4.14 -19.65
CA VAL A 271 -1.44 -3.77 -20.59
C VAL A 271 -2.31 -4.98 -20.89
N ASP A 272 -1.69 -6.09 -21.28
CA ASP A 272 -2.38 -7.31 -21.68
C ASP A 272 -3.18 -7.94 -20.55
N SER A 273 -2.62 -7.97 -19.33
CA SER A 273 -3.32 -8.52 -18.16
C SER A 273 -4.52 -7.65 -17.79
N PHE A 274 -4.35 -6.32 -17.74
CA PHE A 274 -5.44 -5.39 -17.39
C PHE A 274 -6.55 -5.44 -18.44
N LYS A 275 -6.20 -5.50 -19.74
CA LYS A 275 -7.17 -5.69 -20.81
C LYS A 275 -7.96 -6.98 -20.67
N ARG A 276 -7.32 -8.12 -20.42
CA ARG A 276 -8.02 -9.41 -20.28
C ARG A 276 -8.82 -9.55 -18.99
N LEU A 277 -8.48 -8.75 -17.97
CA LEU A 277 -9.29 -8.59 -16.76
C LEU A 277 -10.44 -7.59 -16.92
N HIS A 278 -10.52 -6.90 -18.08
CA HIS A 278 -11.47 -5.81 -18.35
C HIS A 278 -11.35 -4.66 -17.32
N ILE A 279 -10.12 -4.34 -16.93
CA ILE A 279 -9.82 -3.20 -16.06
C ILE A 279 -9.53 -1.99 -16.95
N GLY A 280 -10.45 -1.03 -16.95
CA GLY A 280 -10.30 0.27 -17.63
C GLY A 280 -9.92 1.39 -16.66
N PHE A 281 -9.60 2.56 -17.19
CA PHE A 281 -9.23 3.77 -16.44
C PHE A 281 -10.15 4.96 -16.74
N GLY A 282 -11.36 4.72 -17.25
CA GLY A 282 -12.43 5.74 -17.30
C GLY A 282 -12.06 7.04 -18.04
N GLY A 283 -11.24 6.96 -19.08
CA GLY A 283 -10.77 8.10 -19.87
C GLY A 283 -9.57 8.85 -19.28
N ALA A 284 -8.83 8.27 -18.33
CA ALA A 284 -7.76 8.96 -17.62
C ALA A 284 -6.56 9.35 -18.51
N GLU A 285 -5.91 10.46 -18.17
CA GLU A 285 -4.57 10.79 -18.65
C GLU A 285 -3.54 10.23 -17.67
N MET A 286 -2.55 9.46 -18.15
CA MET A 286 -1.59 8.76 -17.31
C MET A 286 -0.14 9.05 -17.70
N ASN A 287 0.73 9.37 -16.73
CA ASN A 287 2.18 9.42 -16.92
C ASN A 287 2.91 8.40 -16.04
N LEU A 288 3.72 7.56 -16.67
CA LEU A 288 4.46 6.48 -16.01
C LEU A 288 5.96 6.77 -16.06
N ASP A 289 6.57 7.13 -14.92
CA ASP A 289 8.04 7.27 -14.80
C ASP A 289 8.62 6.02 -14.13
N LEU A 290 9.08 5.05 -14.94
CA LEU A 290 9.33 3.68 -14.45
C LEU A 290 10.80 3.38 -14.12
N LEU A 291 11.73 4.27 -14.48
CA LEU A 291 13.16 4.01 -14.40
C LEU A 291 13.79 4.67 -13.18
N VAL A 292 14.82 4.05 -12.61
CA VAL A 292 15.67 4.73 -11.63
C VAL A 292 16.43 5.88 -12.32
N ARG A 293 16.46 7.05 -11.68
CA ARG A 293 17.17 8.23 -12.17
C ARG A 293 17.71 9.04 -11.00
N LYS A 294 18.90 9.64 -11.16
CA LYS A 294 19.47 10.54 -10.16
C LYS A 294 18.52 11.72 -9.90
N GLY A 295 18.23 11.99 -8.64
CA GLY A 295 17.35 13.09 -8.21
C GLY A 295 15.86 12.74 -8.20
N LYS A 296 15.48 11.58 -8.72
CA LYS A 296 14.15 11.00 -8.56
C LYS A 296 14.00 10.42 -7.16
N TYR A 297 12.80 10.51 -6.60
CA TYR A 297 12.44 9.91 -5.33
C TYR A 297 12.57 8.39 -5.35
N GLU A 298 13.13 7.83 -4.28
CA GLU A 298 13.51 6.43 -4.17
C GLU A 298 12.38 5.56 -3.57
N ASN A 299 11.13 5.76 -4.02
CA ASN A 299 10.03 4.81 -3.78
C ASN A 299 9.01 4.78 -4.93
N GLY A 300 8.28 3.68 -5.06
CA GLY A 300 7.06 3.61 -5.88
C GLY A 300 5.90 4.38 -5.24
N PHE A 301 5.07 5.01 -6.06
CA PHE A 301 3.79 5.63 -5.64
C PHE A 301 2.92 5.97 -6.86
N MET A 302 1.63 6.15 -6.63
CA MET A 302 0.63 6.72 -7.54
C MET A 302 0.03 7.97 -6.91
N HIS A 303 -0.10 9.06 -7.69
CA HIS A 303 -0.84 10.26 -7.30
C HIS A 303 -1.72 10.79 -8.44
N GLY A 304 -2.89 11.31 -8.09
CA GLY A 304 -3.88 11.86 -9.01
C GLY A 304 -4.01 13.40 -8.95
N PRO A 305 -3.28 14.17 -9.80
CA PRO A 305 -3.45 15.62 -9.88
C PRO A 305 -4.86 16.12 -10.15
N VAL A 306 -5.67 15.32 -10.84
CA VAL A 306 -7.10 15.59 -11.03
C VAL A 306 -7.87 14.36 -10.60
N PRO A 307 -8.55 14.39 -9.44
CA PRO A 307 -9.45 13.32 -9.04
C PRO A 307 -10.69 13.30 -9.95
N PRO A 308 -11.18 12.12 -10.36
CA PRO A 308 -12.37 12.05 -11.19
C PRO A 308 -13.64 12.23 -10.37
N PHE A 309 -14.68 12.75 -11.01
CA PHE A 309 -16.03 12.86 -10.46
C PHE A 309 -17.03 13.26 -11.56
N VAL A 310 -18.32 13.20 -11.24
CA VAL A 310 -19.41 13.68 -12.10
C VAL A 310 -19.75 15.12 -11.71
N ARG A 311 -19.41 16.08 -12.58
CA ARG A 311 -19.72 17.50 -12.41
C ARG A 311 -20.99 17.84 -13.18
N GLN A 312 -22.09 18.06 -12.47
CA GLN A 312 -23.37 18.48 -13.06
C GLN A 312 -23.85 17.58 -14.22
N GLY A 313 -23.61 16.27 -14.11
CA GLY A 313 -23.97 15.29 -15.14
C GLY A 313 -22.87 15.03 -16.18
N GLU A 314 -21.80 15.83 -16.20
CA GLU A 314 -20.64 15.61 -17.07
C GLU A 314 -19.54 14.85 -16.33
N TRP A 315 -18.91 13.89 -17.02
CA TRP A 315 -17.79 13.13 -16.50
C TRP A 315 -16.49 13.95 -16.57
N VAL A 316 -15.79 14.04 -15.44
CA VAL A 316 -14.42 14.59 -15.36
C VAL A 316 -13.46 13.41 -15.17
N PRO A 317 -12.66 13.04 -16.19
CA PRO A 317 -11.71 11.94 -16.07
C PRO A 317 -10.52 12.30 -15.18
N ALA A 318 -9.85 11.27 -14.67
CA ALA A 318 -8.70 11.43 -13.80
C ALA A 318 -7.45 11.88 -14.59
N ARG A 319 -6.55 12.60 -13.92
CA ARG A 319 -5.15 12.71 -14.34
C ARG A 319 -4.33 12.00 -13.27
N ILE A 320 -3.54 11.00 -13.67
CA ILE A 320 -2.83 10.10 -12.76
C ILE A 320 -1.37 10.03 -13.19
N ASN A 321 -0.47 10.03 -12.21
CA ASN A 321 0.93 9.72 -12.44
C ASN A 321 1.33 8.60 -11.48
N PHE A 322 2.16 7.67 -11.93
CA PHE A 322 2.82 6.76 -10.99
C PHE A 322 4.24 6.42 -11.43
N THR A 323 5.01 5.96 -10.46
CA THR A 323 6.44 5.73 -10.63
C THR A 323 6.89 4.35 -10.15
N SER A 324 7.94 3.83 -10.75
CA SER A 324 8.72 2.71 -10.23
C SER A 324 10.22 2.98 -10.33
N LEU A 325 11.04 2.06 -9.80
CA LEU A 325 12.50 2.20 -9.73
C LEU A 325 13.21 1.07 -10.46
N ALA A 326 12.68 0.67 -11.61
CA ALA A 326 13.32 -0.39 -12.37
C ALA A 326 14.70 0.07 -12.86
N GLN A 327 15.69 -0.78 -12.66
CA GLN A 327 17.05 -0.65 -13.15
C GLN A 327 17.30 -1.75 -14.20
N PRO A 328 17.12 -1.46 -15.49
CA PRO A 328 17.38 -2.42 -16.55
C PRO A 328 18.79 -3.04 -16.43
N GLY A 329 18.88 -4.36 -16.55
CA GLY A 329 20.15 -5.11 -16.47
C GLY A 329 20.54 -5.58 -15.06
N GLN A 330 19.86 -5.13 -14.01
CA GLN A 330 20.03 -5.67 -12.66
C GLN A 330 19.14 -6.90 -12.46
N VAL A 331 19.74 -8.02 -12.02
CA VAL A 331 19.02 -9.26 -11.70
C VAL A 331 17.92 -9.00 -10.68
N GLY A 332 16.71 -9.48 -10.97
CA GLY A 332 15.50 -9.30 -10.17
C GLY A 332 14.77 -7.98 -10.42
N SER A 333 15.41 -6.99 -11.06
CA SER A 333 14.80 -5.67 -11.26
C SER A 333 13.59 -5.70 -12.19
N GLY A 334 13.54 -6.62 -13.16
CA GLY A 334 12.41 -6.72 -14.07
C GLY A 334 11.16 -7.28 -13.38
N ALA A 335 11.31 -8.29 -12.53
CA ALA A 335 10.23 -8.82 -11.70
C ALA A 335 9.74 -7.78 -10.68
N TYR A 336 10.68 -7.09 -10.01
CA TYR A 336 10.36 -5.99 -9.09
C TYR A 336 9.61 -4.85 -9.80
N GLY A 337 10.15 -4.37 -10.93
CA GLY A 337 9.53 -3.30 -11.70
C GLY A 337 8.14 -3.67 -12.25
N LEU A 338 7.93 -4.93 -12.62
CA LEU A 338 6.60 -5.43 -13.03
C LEU A 338 5.63 -5.48 -11.84
N ASN A 339 6.08 -5.94 -10.68
CA ASN A 339 5.27 -5.97 -9.47
C ASN A 339 4.82 -4.56 -9.07
N THR A 340 5.73 -3.59 -9.05
CA THR A 340 5.36 -2.17 -8.83
C THR A 340 4.38 -1.67 -9.90
N LEU A 341 4.58 -2.03 -11.17
CA LEU A 341 3.67 -1.61 -12.25
C LEU A 341 2.23 -2.14 -12.06
N PHE A 342 2.07 -3.39 -11.62
CA PHE A 342 0.75 -3.95 -11.29
C PHE A 342 0.14 -3.30 -10.03
N HIS A 343 0.97 -3.08 -9.01
CA HIS A 343 0.55 -2.46 -7.77
C HIS A 343 0.03 -1.04 -8.02
N GLU A 344 0.85 -0.17 -8.59
CA GLU A 344 0.46 1.21 -8.90
C GLU A 344 -0.62 1.27 -9.98
N GLY A 345 -0.66 0.32 -10.91
CA GLY A 345 -1.73 0.17 -11.88
C GLY A 345 -3.08 -0.15 -11.21
N GLY A 346 -3.10 -0.95 -10.15
CA GLY A 346 -4.31 -1.22 -9.36
C GLY A 346 -4.79 0.01 -8.58
N HIS A 347 -3.87 0.80 -8.02
CA HIS A 347 -4.22 2.12 -7.48
C HIS A 347 -4.80 3.04 -8.56
N ALA A 348 -4.15 3.14 -9.72
CA ALA A 348 -4.61 3.96 -10.81
C ALA A 348 -6.01 3.55 -11.30
N ALA A 349 -6.28 2.24 -11.41
CA ALA A 349 -7.59 1.72 -11.78
C ALA A 349 -8.66 2.09 -10.74
N HIS A 350 -8.36 1.93 -9.45
CA HIS A 350 -9.26 2.35 -8.38
C HIS A 350 -9.59 3.85 -8.50
N PHE A 351 -8.57 4.70 -8.46
CA PHE A 351 -8.77 6.15 -8.41
C PHE A 351 -9.25 6.76 -9.73
N ALA A 352 -9.16 6.05 -10.85
CA ALA A 352 -9.75 6.47 -12.13
C ALA A 352 -11.24 6.14 -12.26
N ASN A 353 -11.74 5.15 -11.52
CA ASN A 353 -13.10 4.62 -11.65
C ASN A 353 -14.06 5.06 -10.54
N ILE A 354 -13.65 5.97 -9.65
CA ILE A 354 -14.55 6.57 -8.67
C ILE A 354 -15.56 7.47 -9.40
N ARG A 355 -16.85 7.16 -9.29
CA ARG A 355 -17.94 7.85 -10.01
C ARG A 355 -18.94 8.45 -9.04
N GLN A 356 -18.47 9.40 -8.25
CA GLN A 356 -19.29 10.18 -7.30
C GLN A 356 -19.48 11.62 -7.79
N ASN A 357 -20.37 12.40 -7.16
CA ASN A 357 -20.73 13.75 -7.61
C ASN A 357 -19.80 14.87 -7.11
N ALA A 358 -18.69 14.53 -6.44
CA ALA A 358 -17.71 15.49 -5.92
C ALA A 358 -16.31 14.86 -5.83
N PRO A 359 -15.23 15.65 -5.93
CA PRO A 359 -13.87 15.14 -5.81
C PRO A 359 -13.51 14.69 -4.38
N CYS A 360 -14.25 15.09 -3.35
CA CYS A 360 -14.03 14.67 -1.96
C CYS A 360 -14.26 13.16 -1.71
N PHE A 361 -14.80 12.44 -2.69
CA PHE A 361 -14.95 10.99 -2.67
C PHE A 361 -13.80 10.23 -3.33
N SER A 362 -12.85 10.94 -3.92
CA SER A 362 -11.73 10.41 -4.69
C SER A 362 -10.39 10.77 -4.04
N GLN A 363 -10.31 10.62 -2.71
CA GLN A 363 -9.12 11.00 -1.93
C GLN A 363 -8.21 9.80 -1.72
N GLU A 364 -6.89 9.96 -1.87
CA GLU A 364 -5.91 8.89 -1.61
C GLU A 364 -5.68 8.65 -0.11
N PHE A 365 -5.97 9.67 0.70
CA PHE A 365 -5.82 9.69 2.15
C PHE A 365 -7.20 9.82 2.83
N PRO A 366 -7.30 9.85 4.18
CA PRO A 366 -8.59 9.97 4.86
C PRO A 366 -9.50 11.04 4.23
N PRO A 367 -10.73 10.67 3.83
CA PRO A 367 -11.54 9.59 4.42
C PRO A 367 -11.34 8.19 3.83
N THR A 368 -10.51 8.02 2.80
CA THR A 368 -10.17 6.69 2.29
C THR A 368 -9.27 5.96 3.28
N SER A 369 -9.61 4.70 3.58
CA SER A 369 -8.78 3.88 4.44
C SER A 369 -7.57 3.34 3.68
N MET A 370 -6.45 3.17 4.38
CA MET A 370 -5.25 2.60 3.77
C MET A 370 -5.53 1.18 3.28
N ALA A 371 -6.24 0.37 4.08
CA ALA A 371 -6.61 -0.98 3.67
C ALA A 371 -7.41 -0.98 2.35
N TYR A 372 -8.33 -0.04 2.18
CA TYR A 372 -9.15 0.06 0.98
C TYR A 372 -8.34 0.44 -0.27
N ALA A 373 -7.42 1.39 -0.13
CA ALA A 373 -6.53 1.77 -1.21
C ALA A 373 -5.61 0.61 -1.62
N GLU A 374 -5.04 -0.09 -0.64
CA GLU A 374 -4.08 -1.19 -0.81
C GLU A 374 -4.71 -2.49 -1.34
N THR A 375 -5.97 -2.78 -1.02
CA THR A 375 -6.62 -4.03 -1.48
C THR A 375 -6.58 -4.19 -3.00
N GLN A 376 -6.67 -3.09 -3.75
CA GLN A 376 -6.83 -3.16 -5.20
C GLN A 376 -5.49 -3.29 -5.90
N SER A 377 -4.48 -2.57 -5.40
CA SER A 377 -3.09 -2.70 -5.83
C SER A 377 -2.54 -4.08 -5.52
N MET A 378 -2.73 -4.54 -4.28
CA MET A 378 -2.32 -5.87 -3.82
C MET A 378 -3.10 -7.01 -4.51
N PHE A 379 -4.38 -6.81 -4.85
CA PHE A 379 -5.11 -7.81 -5.65
C PHE A 379 -4.46 -7.96 -7.02
N CYS A 380 -4.17 -6.85 -7.71
CA CYS A 380 -3.57 -6.89 -9.04
C CYS A 380 -2.17 -7.52 -9.00
N ASP A 381 -1.30 -7.11 -8.08
CA ASP A 381 0.06 -7.63 -8.00
C ASP A 381 0.15 -9.09 -7.53
N SER A 382 -0.84 -9.57 -6.76
CA SER A 382 -0.92 -10.96 -6.31
C SER A 382 -1.01 -11.97 -7.46
N LEU A 383 -1.52 -11.55 -8.63
CA LEU A 383 -1.62 -12.37 -9.83
C LEU A 383 -0.25 -12.79 -10.36
N LEU A 384 0.81 -12.01 -10.10
CA LEU A 384 2.14 -12.27 -10.63
C LEU A 384 2.80 -13.53 -10.05
N ASP A 385 2.31 -13.98 -8.89
CA ASP A 385 2.75 -15.23 -8.25
C ASP A 385 1.88 -16.44 -8.63
N ASP A 386 0.76 -16.23 -9.35
CA ASP A 386 -0.13 -17.31 -9.77
C ASP A 386 0.51 -18.17 -10.85
N ALA A 387 0.45 -19.49 -10.67
CA ALA A 387 1.12 -20.44 -11.55
C ALA A 387 0.60 -20.37 -13.00
N ASP A 388 -0.69 -20.13 -13.19
CA ASP A 388 -1.27 -19.98 -14.53
C ASP A 388 -0.90 -18.63 -15.19
N TRP A 389 -0.79 -17.55 -14.42
CA TRP A 389 -0.26 -16.28 -14.90
C TRP A 389 1.21 -16.43 -15.32
N LEU A 390 2.05 -17.04 -14.47
CA LEU A 390 3.46 -17.34 -14.80
C LEU A 390 3.58 -18.13 -16.10
N LYS A 391 2.71 -19.12 -16.32
CA LYS A 391 2.70 -19.91 -17.55
C LYS A 391 2.29 -19.12 -18.79
N ARG A 392 1.31 -18.23 -18.67
CA ARG A 392 0.78 -17.47 -19.80
C ARG A 392 1.66 -16.26 -20.17
N TYR A 393 2.22 -15.58 -19.18
CA TYR A 393 2.84 -14.27 -19.34
C TYR A 393 4.36 -14.23 -19.13
N ALA A 394 4.89 -14.98 -18.17
CA ALA A 394 6.32 -14.97 -17.85
C ALA A 394 7.10 -15.86 -18.83
N LYS A 395 7.33 -15.33 -20.03
CA LYS A 395 8.11 -15.98 -21.10
C LYS A 395 9.53 -15.40 -21.18
N ASN A 396 10.50 -16.27 -21.46
CA ASN A 396 11.87 -15.83 -21.71
C ASN A 396 12.03 -15.22 -23.12
N ALA A 397 13.25 -14.80 -23.47
CA ALA A 397 13.55 -14.22 -24.77
C ALA A 397 13.30 -15.16 -25.97
N ALA A 398 13.30 -16.48 -25.75
CA ALA A 398 12.96 -17.48 -26.77
C ALA A 398 11.44 -17.75 -26.85
N GLY A 399 10.63 -17.09 -26.02
CA GLY A 399 9.18 -17.29 -25.96
C GLY A 399 8.74 -18.50 -25.13
N GLU A 400 9.66 -19.14 -24.41
CA GLU A 400 9.39 -20.32 -23.58
C GLU A 400 8.82 -19.91 -22.22
N ALA A 401 7.82 -20.65 -21.74
CA ALA A 401 7.19 -20.40 -20.44
C ALA A 401 8.04 -20.94 -19.28
N VAL A 402 7.82 -20.41 -18.06
CA VAL A 402 8.45 -20.88 -16.83
C VAL A 402 8.26 -22.40 -16.66
N PRO A 403 9.31 -23.20 -16.40
CA PRO A 403 9.18 -24.64 -16.16
C PRO A 403 8.37 -24.96 -14.89
N ASP A 404 7.58 -26.04 -14.93
CA ASP A 404 6.78 -26.52 -13.78
C ASP A 404 7.64 -26.69 -12.52
N ALA A 405 8.82 -27.30 -12.68
CA ALA A 405 9.75 -27.53 -11.58
C ALA A 405 10.25 -26.22 -10.93
N LEU A 406 10.34 -25.12 -11.71
CA LEU A 406 10.74 -23.82 -11.18
C LEU A 406 9.59 -23.14 -10.43
N ILE A 407 8.35 -23.31 -10.90
CA ILE A 407 7.14 -22.87 -10.17
C ILE A 407 7.00 -23.63 -8.85
N GLU A 408 7.16 -24.96 -8.87
CA GLU A 408 7.14 -25.81 -7.68
C GLU A 408 8.23 -25.39 -6.68
N ALA A 409 9.45 -25.13 -7.15
CA ALA A 409 10.54 -24.63 -6.31
C ALA A 409 10.22 -23.25 -5.71
N GLY A 410 9.57 -22.35 -6.46
CA GLY A 410 9.09 -21.06 -5.96
C GLY A 410 8.07 -21.21 -4.83
N ILE A 411 7.08 -22.09 -5.02
CA ILE A 411 6.09 -22.42 -3.98
C ILE A 411 6.78 -23.01 -2.75
N ALA A 412 7.69 -23.97 -2.93
CA ALA A 412 8.43 -24.59 -1.84
C ALA A 412 9.30 -23.59 -1.05
N ALA A 413 9.80 -22.55 -1.71
CA ALA A 413 10.58 -21.49 -1.05
C ALA A 413 9.71 -20.49 -0.27
N ARG A 414 8.51 -20.16 -0.76
CA ARG A 414 7.65 -19.11 -0.17
C ARG A 414 6.62 -19.63 0.82
N GLN A 415 5.91 -20.70 0.45
CA GLN A 415 4.74 -21.19 1.20
C GLN A 415 5.03 -21.49 2.67
N PRO A 416 6.18 -22.12 3.04
CA PRO A 416 6.47 -22.38 4.45
C PRO A 416 6.48 -21.13 5.32
N MET A 417 6.98 -20.00 4.81
CA MET A 417 7.09 -18.77 5.60
C MET A 417 5.88 -17.85 5.49
N ARG A 418 4.83 -18.24 4.77
CA ARG A 418 3.68 -17.36 4.53
C ARG A 418 3.00 -16.92 5.83
N ALA A 419 2.65 -17.86 6.71
CA ALA A 419 2.07 -17.54 8.02
C ALA A 419 2.98 -16.62 8.86
N PHE A 420 4.30 -16.88 8.86
CA PHE A 420 5.26 -16.04 9.58
C PHE A 420 5.31 -14.60 9.04
N ASN A 421 5.25 -14.44 7.71
CA ASN A 421 5.29 -13.13 7.05
C ASN A 421 4.04 -12.30 7.40
N GLU A 422 2.84 -12.87 7.29
CA GLU A 422 1.61 -12.15 7.65
C GLU A 422 1.53 -11.84 9.14
N ARG A 423 2.00 -12.76 9.99
CA ARG A 423 2.09 -12.53 11.44
C ARG A 423 3.09 -11.45 11.81
N HIS A 424 4.11 -11.20 10.99
CA HIS A 424 5.00 -10.05 11.18
C HIS A 424 4.28 -8.71 10.94
N ILE A 425 3.23 -8.67 10.11
CA ILE A 425 2.36 -7.49 10.01
C ILE A 425 1.47 -7.38 11.24
N LEU A 426 0.84 -8.50 11.63
CA LEU A 426 -0.01 -8.63 12.83
C LEU A 426 0.67 -8.16 14.13
N LEU A 427 1.99 -8.37 14.25
CA LEU A 427 2.81 -7.93 15.38
C LEU A 427 2.62 -6.45 15.74
N VAL A 428 2.58 -5.57 14.73
CA VAL A 428 2.59 -4.12 14.92
C VAL A 428 1.34 -3.61 15.65
N PRO A 429 0.10 -3.91 15.20
CA PRO A 429 -1.09 -3.44 15.91
C PRO A 429 -1.20 -4.02 17.33
N TYR A 430 -0.73 -5.25 17.59
CA TYR A 430 -0.68 -5.77 18.98
C TYR A 430 0.26 -4.95 19.86
N PHE A 431 1.43 -4.60 19.36
CA PHE A 431 2.39 -3.78 20.08
C PHE A 431 1.85 -2.37 20.34
N GLU A 432 1.36 -1.67 19.31
CA GLU A 432 0.84 -0.31 19.47
C GLU A 432 -0.40 -0.30 20.38
N TRP A 433 -1.34 -1.24 20.23
CA TRP A 433 -2.51 -1.32 21.09
C TRP A 433 -2.16 -1.50 22.56
N ALA A 434 -1.19 -2.36 22.87
CA ALA A 434 -0.73 -2.56 24.25
C ALA A 434 -0.02 -1.30 24.78
N LEU A 435 0.86 -0.70 23.97
CA LEU A 435 1.67 0.46 24.37
C LEU A 435 0.82 1.71 24.62
N TYR A 436 -0.15 2.01 23.75
CA TYR A 436 -1.00 3.20 23.89
C TYR A 436 -2.01 3.08 25.05
N GLN A 437 -2.19 1.90 25.64
CA GLN A 437 -2.97 1.73 26.86
C GLN A 437 -2.20 2.10 28.13
N TRP A 438 -0.88 2.24 28.08
CA TRP A 438 -0.08 2.57 29.25
C TRP A 438 -0.19 4.03 29.67
N ASP A 439 -0.21 4.22 31.00
CA ASP A 439 -0.03 5.52 31.62
C ASP A 439 1.41 6.02 31.44
N ASP A 440 1.61 7.32 31.69
CA ASP A 440 2.86 8.01 31.38
C ASP A 440 4.05 7.44 32.17
N GLU A 441 3.84 7.04 33.43
CA GLU A 441 4.86 6.50 34.33
C GLU A 441 5.37 5.11 33.91
N GLN A 442 4.54 4.31 33.22
CA GLN A 442 4.89 2.96 32.79
C GLN A 442 5.76 2.96 31.52
N ARG A 443 5.76 4.03 30.73
CA ARG A 443 6.45 4.13 29.42
C ARG A 443 7.95 4.41 29.55
N THR A 444 8.69 3.58 30.30
CA THR A 444 10.16 3.64 30.34
C THR A 444 10.79 2.90 29.15
N PRO A 445 12.02 3.26 28.73
CA PRO A 445 12.74 2.53 27.68
C PRO A 445 12.79 1.01 27.91
N GLU A 446 13.04 0.58 29.15
CA GLU A 446 13.14 -0.83 29.52
C GLU A 446 11.79 -1.53 29.40
N ALA A 447 10.71 -0.90 29.89
CA ALA A 447 9.36 -1.46 29.80
C ALA A 447 8.91 -1.59 28.34
N ILE A 448 9.12 -0.57 27.52
CA ILE A 448 8.73 -0.60 26.10
C ILE A 448 9.56 -1.65 25.34
N THR A 449 10.86 -1.78 25.64
CA THR A 449 11.69 -2.84 25.07
C THR A 449 11.18 -4.23 25.47
N ALA A 450 10.81 -4.42 26.74
CA ALA A 450 10.25 -5.68 27.21
C ALA A 450 8.92 -6.01 26.52
N LEU A 451 8.02 -5.04 26.37
CA LEU A 451 6.77 -5.22 25.60
C LEU A 451 7.06 -5.61 24.15
N ALA A 452 8.01 -4.94 23.48
CA ALA A 452 8.37 -5.27 22.11
C ALA A 452 8.83 -6.74 22.00
N ARG A 453 9.68 -7.20 22.91
CA ARG A 453 10.15 -8.61 22.92
C ARG A 453 9.05 -9.61 23.29
N GLU A 454 8.15 -9.25 24.21
CA GLU A 454 7.00 -10.10 24.58
C GLU A 454 6.07 -10.32 23.38
N VAL A 455 5.67 -9.24 22.68
CA VAL A 455 4.80 -9.34 21.50
C VAL A 455 5.54 -10.02 20.34
N GLU A 456 6.84 -9.70 20.18
CA GLU A 456 7.90 -10.48 19.51
C GLU A 456 7.64 -11.99 19.54
N GLN A 457 7.86 -12.53 20.73
CA GLN A 457 7.77 -13.95 21.02
C GLN A 457 6.35 -14.49 20.86
N LYS A 458 5.33 -13.74 21.33
CA LYS A 458 3.92 -14.17 21.29
C LYS A 458 3.43 -14.37 19.86
N ILE A 459 3.72 -13.41 18.98
CA ILE A 459 3.18 -13.39 17.63
C ILE A 459 4.06 -14.20 16.68
N LEU A 460 5.38 -14.01 16.71
CA LEU A 460 6.28 -14.67 15.76
C LEU A 460 6.73 -16.05 16.22
N GLY A 461 6.73 -16.35 17.51
CA GLY A 461 7.23 -17.62 18.05
C GLY A 461 8.76 -17.75 18.12
N ILE A 462 9.49 -16.65 17.92
CA ILE A 462 10.96 -16.57 18.00
C ILE A 462 11.39 -15.46 18.96
N SER A 463 12.64 -15.52 19.44
CA SER A 463 13.20 -14.67 20.51
C SER A 463 13.32 -13.18 20.16
N GLY A 464 13.02 -12.80 18.92
CA GLY A 464 12.89 -11.42 18.48
C GLY A 464 12.57 -11.33 17.00
N SER A 465 12.03 -10.20 16.57
CA SER A 465 11.70 -10.00 15.16
C SER A 465 12.95 -9.82 14.28
N PRO A 466 12.97 -10.36 13.04
CA PRO A 466 14.00 -10.03 12.06
C PRO A 466 14.07 -8.53 11.75
N ARG A 467 12.93 -7.84 11.84
CA ARG A 467 12.88 -6.37 11.90
C ARG A 467 12.36 -5.99 13.27
N PRO A 468 13.23 -5.59 14.22
CA PRO A 468 12.81 -5.21 15.56
C PRO A 468 11.66 -4.19 15.52
N THR A 469 10.61 -4.41 16.32
CA THR A 469 9.34 -3.67 16.21
C THR A 469 9.52 -2.15 16.23
N LEU A 470 10.37 -1.62 17.10
CA LEU A 470 10.58 -0.16 17.21
C LEU A 470 11.46 0.40 16.08
N ALA A 471 12.14 -0.44 15.30
CA ALA A 471 12.88 -0.05 14.10
C ALA A 471 11.98 0.08 12.87
N ILE A 472 10.67 -0.16 13.00
CA ILE A 472 9.68 0.10 11.95
C ILE A 472 9.36 1.61 11.97
N PRO A 473 9.67 2.35 10.89
CA PRO A 473 9.54 3.81 10.86
C PRO A 473 8.08 4.28 10.94
N HIS A 474 7.11 3.42 10.58
CA HIS A 474 5.69 3.74 10.63
C HIS A 474 5.23 4.21 12.03
N LEU A 475 5.86 3.72 13.10
CA LEU A 475 5.52 4.09 14.47
C LEU A 475 5.87 5.56 14.79
N LEU A 476 6.74 6.19 14.00
CA LEU A 476 7.35 7.48 14.32
C LEU A 476 6.58 8.69 13.81
N SER A 477 5.77 8.56 12.76
CA SER A 477 5.03 9.69 12.17
C SER A 477 3.55 9.71 12.59
N LEU A 478 2.96 10.90 12.69
CA LEU A 478 1.54 11.10 12.94
C LEU A 478 0.67 10.48 11.83
N GLU A 479 1.19 10.47 10.61
CA GLU A 479 0.51 9.92 9.44
C GLU A 479 0.34 8.40 9.56
N SER A 480 1.41 7.68 9.90
CA SER A 480 1.49 6.21 9.84
C SER A 480 1.40 5.47 11.18
N ALA A 481 1.54 6.15 12.32
CA ALA A 481 1.41 5.47 13.61
C ALA A 481 -0.02 4.96 13.79
N CYS A 482 -0.18 3.74 14.32
CA CYS A 482 -1.47 3.05 14.45
C CYS A 482 -2.22 2.84 13.12
N SER A 483 -1.53 2.73 11.98
CA SER A 483 -2.16 2.37 10.69
C SER A 483 -1.70 1.03 10.13
N TYR A 484 -0.66 0.40 10.68
CA TYR A 484 0.01 -0.77 10.06
C TYR A 484 -0.91 -1.98 9.86
N GLN A 485 -1.98 -2.11 10.66
CA GLN A 485 -3.04 -3.10 10.47
C GLN A 485 -3.68 -3.03 9.07
N GLY A 486 -3.67 -1.88 8.40
CA GLY A 486 -4.32 -1.73 7.11
C GLY A 486 -3.68 -2.61 6.02
N TYR A 487 -2.38 -2.92 6.09
CA TYR A 487 -1.75 -3.88 5.18
C TYR A 487 -2.31 -5.29 5.37
N LEU A 488 -2.54 -5.71 6.62
CA LEU A 488 -3.08 -7.03 6.91
C LEU A 488 -4.56 -7.11 6.54
N LEU A 489 -5.33 -6.05 6.83
CA LEU A 489 -6.73 -5.96 6.38
C LEU A 489 -6.82 -5.99 4.86
N ALA A 490 -5.94 -5.28 4.15
CA ALA A 490 -5.87 -5.34 2.70
C ALA A 490 -5.58 -6.76 2.20
N MET A 491 -4.60 -7.45 2.79
CA MET A 491 -4.30 -8.84 2.42
C MET A 491 -5.47 -9.80 2.71
N MET A 492 -6.21 -9.58 3.81
CA MET A 492 -7.44 -10.33 4.09
C MET A 492 -8.49 -10.10 3.02
N ALA A 493 -8.72 -8.83 2.65
CA ALA A 493 -9.65 -8.46 1.60
C ALA A 493 -9.23 -9.07 0.25
N VAL A 494 -7.95 -8.99 -0.13
CA VAL A 494 -7.41 -9.62 -1.35
C VAL A 494 -7.75 -11.10 -1.40
N GLU A 495 -7.47 -11.87 -0.35
CA GLU A 495 -7.76 -13.30 -0.34
C GLU A 495 -9.26 -13.61 -0.32
N GLN A 496 -10.08 -12.80 0.37
CA GLN A 496 -11.54 -12.91 0.31
C GLN A 496 -12.07 -12.65 -1.12
N THR A 497 -11.57 -11.61 -1.80
CA THR A 497 -11.92 -11.28 -3.19
C THR A 497 -11.48 -12.38 -4.16
N ARG A 498 -10.25 -12.88 -4.00
CA ARG A 498 -9.73 -14.00 -4.80
C ARG A 498 -10.58 -15.25 -4.62
N GLN A 499 -10.92 -15.59 -3.37
CA GLN A 499 -11.78 -16.73 -3.07
C GLN A 499 -13.17 -16.57 -3.73
N PHE A 500 -13.77 -15.39 -3.67
CA PHE A 500 -15.06 -15.12 -4.32
C PHE A 500 -15.02 -15.42 -5.82
N PHE A 501 -14.05 -14.88 -6.56
CA PHE A 501 -13.94 -15.12 -8.00
C PHE A 501 -13.56 -16.58 -8.31
N LEU A 502 -12.72 -17.22 -7.50
CA LEU A 502 -12.39 -18.63 -7.67
C LEU A 502 -13.62 -19.53 -7.45
N GLN A 503 -14.48 -19.23 -6.49
CA GLN A 503 -15.71 -20.00 -6.26
C GLN A 503 -16.76 -19.76 -7.35
N ARG A 504 -16.93 -18.51 -7.79
CA ARG A 504 -17.95 -18.14 -8.78
C ARG A 504 -17.55 -18.53 -10.20
N ASP A 505 -16.31 -18.23 -10.58
CA ASP A 505 -15.84 -18.28 -11.97
C ASP A 505 -14.83 -19.41 -12.21
N GLY A 506 -14.15 -19.88 -11.16
CA GLY A 506 -13.17 -20.97 -11.24
C GLY A 506 -11.74 -20.55 -11.60
N TYR A 507 -11.48 -19.26 -11.82
CA TYR A 507 -10.15 -18.75 -12.20
C TYR A 507 -10.02 -17.24 -12.01
N LEU A 508 -8.76 -16.76 -11.94
CA LEU A 508 -8.41 -15.34 -11.85
C LEU A 508 -7.73 -14.84 -13.13
N THR A 509 -6.69 -15.53 -13.59
CA THR A 509 -5.90 -15.14 -14.76
C THR A 509 -6.77 -15.04 -16.02
N ASP A 510 -6.82 -13.84 -16.60
CA ASP A 510 -7.63 -13.50 -17.77
C ASP A 510 -9.15 -13.65 -17.55
N ASN A 511 -9.63 -13.45 -16.32
CA ASN A 511 -11.06 -13.43 -16.02
C ASN A 511 -11.68 -12.04 -16.30
N PRO A 512 -12.50 -11.90 -17.34
CA PRO A 512 -13.07 -10.61 -17.74
C PRO A 512 -14.18 -10.10 -16.82
N ALA A 513 -14.64 -10.92 -15.86
CA ALA A 513 -15.65 -10.49 -14.89
C ALA A 513 -15.04 -9.66 -13.74
N ILE A 514 -13.72 -9.76 -13.52
CA ILE A 514 -13.06 -9.12 -12.38
C ILE A 514 -13.12 -7.59 -12.47
N GLY A 515 -12.68 -7.00 -13.58
CA GLY A 515 -12.63 -5.55 -13.74
C GLY A 515 -13.99 -4.86 -13.56
N PRO A 516 -15.07 -5.31 -14.24
CA PRO A 516 -16.42 -4.76 -14.06
C PRO A 516 -16.94 -4.87 -12.62
N ASP A 517 -16.69 -5.99 -11.95
CA ASP A 517 -17.16 -6.19 -10.57
C ASP A 517 -16.40 -5.32 -9.58
N LEU A 518 -15.06 -5.24 -9.71
CA LEU A 518 -14.26 -4.32 -8.89
C LEU A 518 -14.68 -2.87 -9.16
N ALA A 519 -14.90 -2.49 -10.41
CA ALA A 519 -15.38 -1.15 -10.76
C ALA A 519 -16.72 -0.83 -10.11
N GLN A 520 -17.67 -1.76 -10.15
CA GLN A 520 -19.00 -1.57 -9.56
C GLN A 520 -18.99 -1.53 -8.03
N HIS A 521 -18.33 -2.50 -7.40
CA HIS A 521 -18.47 -2.76 -5.98
C HIS A 521 -17.38 -2.10 -5.15
N TYR A 522 -16.16 -2.01 -5.68
CA TYR A 522 -15.01 -1.46 -4.98
C TYR A 522 -14.65 -0.07 -5.44
N TRP A 523 -14.78 0.35 -6.70
CA TRP A 523 -14.23 1.65 -7.12
C TRP A 523 -15.27 2.75 -7.23
N LEU A 524 -16.42 2.47 -7.85
CA LEU A 524 -17.51 3.44 -8.05
C LEU A 524 -17.89 4.25 -6.78
N PRO A 525 -18.02 3.66 -5.58
CA PRO A 525 -18.43 4.42 -4.41
C PRO A 525 -17.35 5.37 -3.88
N GLY A 526 -16.07 5.12 -4.15
CA GLY A 526 -14.95 5.79 -3.49
C GLY A 526 -15.11 5.82 -1.96
N ASN A 527 -14.62 6.87 -1.30
CA ASN A 527 -14.76 7.00 0.15
C ASN A 527 -16.15 7.47 0.63
N SER A 528 -17.20 7.22 -0.15
CA SER A 528 -18.58 7.41 0.31
C SER A 528 -19.05 6.31 1.26
N VAL A 529 -18.45 5.12 1.18
CA VAL A 529 -18.74 3.93 1.99
C VAL A 529 -17.48 3.49 2.76
N SER A 530 -17.61 2.57 3.71
CA SER A 530 -16.44 1.96 4.36
C SER A 530 -15.86 0.83 3.51
N HIS A 531 -14.61 0.42 3.78
CA HIS A 531 -14.03 -0.73 3.09
C HIS A 531 -14.82 -2.03 3.36
N ASP A 532 -15.34 -2.21 4.59
CA ASP A 532 -16.20 -3.35 4.93
C ASP A 532 -17.49 -3.37 4.07
N ASP A 533 -18.07 -2.20 3.79
CA ASP A 533 -19.24 -2.09 2.90
C ASP A 533 -18.90 -2.51 1.47
N THR A 534 -17.71 -2.14 0.96
CA THR A 534 -17.27 -2.58 -0.38
C THR A 534 -17.12 -4.10 -0.45
N LEU A 535 -16.49 -4.72 0.56
CA LEU A 535 -16.34 -6.17 0.68
C LEU A 535 -17.70 -6.86 0.67
N ARG A 536 -18.62 -6.42 1.53
CA ARG A 536 -19.99 -6.96 1.58
C ARG A 536 -20.72 -6.82 0.26
N SER A 537 -20.51 -5.72 -0.45
CA SER A 537 -21.13 -5.47 -1.74
C SER A 537 -20.71 -6.50 -2.79
N LEU A 538 -19.43 -6.89 -2.82
CA LEU A 538 -18.90 -7.86 -3.78
C LEU A 538 -19.10 -9.32 -3.33
N THR A 539 -18.66 -9.64 -2.11
CA THR A 539 -18.53 -11.03 -1.64
C THR A 539 -19.74 -11.50 -0.83
N GLY A 540 -20.61 -10.59 -0.38
CA GLY A 540 -21.70 -10.86 0.55
C GLY A 540 -21.26 -10.93 2.03
N GLU A 541 -19.96 -10.83 2.31
CA GLU A 541 -19.39 -10.92 3.65
C GLU A 541 -18.52 -9.70 3.98
N GLY A 542 -18.47 -9.33 5.26
CA GLY A 542 -17.53 -8.31 5.73
C GLY A 542 -16.13 -8.87 5.94
N PHE A 543 -15.25 -8.07 6.53
CA PHE A 543 -13.90 -8.50 6.87
C PHE A 543 -13.90 -9.78 7.71
N ASN A 544 -13.18 -10.79 7.23
CA ASN A 544 -12.87 -11.98 7.99
C ASN A 544 -11.50 -12.55 7.57
N PRO A 545 -10.81 -13.24 8.48
CA PRO A 545 -9.46 -13.72 8.20
C PRO A 545 -9.41 -15.05 7.45
N ASP A 546 -10.55 -15.67 7.15
CA ASP A 546 -10.65 -17.11 6.86
C ASP A 546 -9.88 -17.48 5.60
N SER A 547 -10.03 -16.70 4.53
CA SER A 547 -9.33 -16.93 3.26
C SER A 547 -7.81 -16.78 3.42
N LEU A 548 -7.35 -15.71 4.06
CA LEU A 548 -5.92 -15.50 4.31
C LEU A 548 -5.34 -16.56 5.25
N ALA A 549 -6.08 -16.94 6.30
CA ALA A 549 -5.67 -17.99 7.23
C ALA A 549 -5.59 -19.35 6.53
N GLN A 550 -6.57 -19.70 5.69
CA GLN A 550 -6.53 -20.92 4.87
C GLN A 550 -5.28 -20.93 3.99
N ALA A 551 -5.00 -19.83 3.30
CA ALA A 551 -3.89 -19.72 2.38
C ALA A 551 -2.52 -19.73 3.11
N CYS A 552 -2.45 -19.19 4.34
CA CYS A 552 -1.30 -19.34 5.24
C CYS A 552 -1.12 -20.78 5.76
N ASN A 553 -2.21 -21.52 5.92
CA ASN A 553 -2.22 -22.86 6.52
C ASN A 553 -1.91 -23.98 5.51
N GLN A 554 -1.91 -23.69 4.21
CA GLN A 554 -1.57 -24.64 3.16
C GLN A 554 -0.15 -25.19 3.31
N THR A 555 -0.03 -26.51 3.14
CA THR A 555 1.27 -27.16 2.94
C THR A 555 1.80 -26.91 1.53
N VAL A 556 3.11 -27.04 1.33
CA VAL A 556 3.74 -26.96 -0.01
C VAL A 556 3.07 -27.93 -1.01
N ALA A 557 2.75 -29.15 -0.56
CA ALA A 557 2.12 -30.16 -1.42
C ALA A 557 0.68 -29.78 -1.82
N GLN A 558 -0.07 -29.11 -0.94
CA GLN A 558 -1.41 -28.59 -1.27
C GLN A 558 -1.31 -27.43 -2.25
N ALA A 559 -0.47 -26.43 -1.95
CA ALA A 559 -0.26 -25.28 -2.83
C ALA A 559 0.24 -25.70 -4.22
N TRP A 560 1.14 -26.69 -4.30
CA TRP A 560 1.59 -27.22 -5.58
C TRP A 560 0.47 -27.94 -6.34
N ARG A 561 -0.34 -28.76 -5.66
CA ARG A 561 -1.48 -29.44 -6.29
C ARG A 561 -2.48 -28.43 -6.85
N GLU A 562 -2.78 -27.36 -6.12
CA GLU A 562 -3.65 -26.29 -6.58
C GLU A 562 -3.03 -25.57 -7.79
N ALA A 563 -1.74 -25.24 -7.75
CA ALA A 563 -1.02 -24.66 -8.89
C ALA A 563 -1.06 -25.56 -10.14
N GLN A 564 -0.91 -26.88 -9.99
CA GLN A 564 -1.06 -27.83 -11.10
C GLN A 564 -2.47 -27.80 -11.69
N GLN A 565 -3.50 -27.71 -10.84
CA GLN A 565 -4.89 -27.63 -11.28
C GLN A 565 -5.17 -26.33 -12.03
N THR A 566 -4.70 -25.18 -11.52
CA THR A 566 -4.90 -23.89 -12.20
C THR A 566 -4.15 -23.83 -13.53
N MET A 567 -2.90 -24.30 -13.59
CA MET A 567 -2.14 -24.39 -14.85
C MET A 567 -2.84 -25.29 -15.88
N ALA A 568 -3.35 -26.46 -15.47
CA ALA A 568 -4.06 -27.37 -16.37
C ALA A 568 -5.39 -26.79 -16.86
N ALA A 569 -6.17 -26.17 -15.96
CA ALA A 569 -7.42 -25.51 -16.32
C ALA A 569 -7.18 -24.33 -17.27
N ALA A 570 -6.14 -23.54 -17.02
CA ALA A 570 -5.74 -22.44 -17.88
C ALA A 570 -5.24 -22.95 -19.24
N ALA A 571 -4.49 -24.05 -19.31
CA ALA A 571 -4.08 -24.63 -20.60
C ALA A 571 -5.29 -25.13 -21.43
N ALA A 572 -6.36 -25.58 -20.78
CA ALA A 572 -7.59 -26.03 -21.44
C ALA A 572 -8.51 -24.87 -21.86
N ARG A 573 -8.40 -23.69 -21.22
CA ARG A 573 -9.19 -22.50 -21.55
C ARG A 573 -8.50 -21.68 -22.65
N PRO A 574 -9.20 -21.28 -23.73
CA PRO A 574 -8.61 -20.36 -24.71
C PRO A 574 -8.20 -19.06 -24.03
N GLN A 575 -7.06 -18.49 -24.44
CA GLN A 575 -6.66 -17.17 -24.00
C GLN A 575 -7.34 -16.13 -24.92
N PRO A 576 -8.22 -15.26 -24.40
CA PRO A 576 -8.86 -14.25 -25.24
C PRO A 576 -7.82 -13.26 -25.79
N PRO A 577 -8.12 -12.55 -26.89
CA PRO A 577 -7.31 -11.40 -27.30
C PRO A 577 -7.28 -10.33 -26.20
N ALA A 578 -6.23 -9.51 -26.17
CA ALA A 578 -6.16 -8.32 -25.32
C ALA A 578 -6.70 -7.10 -26.10
N ASP A 579 -7.99 -7.11 -26.39
CA ASP A 579 -8.67 -6.11 -27.23
C ASP A 579 -9.63 -5.18 -26.47
N PHE A 580 -9.79 -5.37 -25.15
CA PHE A 580 -10.48 -4.44 -24.28
C PHE A 580 -9.84 -3.04 -24.36
N ASP A 581 -10.66 -2.01 -24.50
CA ASP A 581 -10.21 -0.62 -24.46
C ASP A 581 -9.92 -0.23 -23.01
N LEU A 582 -8.67 0.12 -22.72
CA LEU A 582 -8.29 0.58 -21.38
C LEU A 582 -8.95 1.93 -21.02
N GLU A 583 -9.52 2.65 -21.99
CA GLU A 583 -10.05 4.00 -21.81
C GLU A 583 -9.00 4.90 -21.14
N ALA A 584 -7.80 4.99 -21.71
CA ALA A 584 -6.70 5.78 -21.14
C ALA A 584 -5.77 6.34 -22.21
N HIS A 585 -5.29 7.58 -22.01
CA HIS A 585 -4.11 8.10 -22.71
C HIS A 585 -2.88 7.90 -21.81
N ILE A 586 -1.98 6.99 -22.21
CA ILE A 586 -0.83 6.57 -21.41
C ILE A 586 0.45 7.05 -22.08
N ARG A 587 1.27 7.76 -21.30
CA ARG A 587 2.63 8.16 -21.66
C ARG A 587 3.63 7.53 -20.71
N VAL A 588 4.65 6.89 -21.26
CA VAL A 588 5.78 6.40 -20.48
C VAL A 588 6.94 7.36 -20.63
N VAL A 589 7.45 7.87 -19.52
CA VAL A 589 8.45 8.95 -19.48
C VAL A 589 9.69 8.53 -18.69
N ASP A 590 10.80 9.20 -19.00
CA ASP A 590 12.02 9.23 -18.21
C ASP A 590 12.34 10.71 -17.95
N GLY A 591 11.72 11.25 -16.89
CA GLY A 591 11.76 12.67 -16.55
C GLY A 591 10.97 13.47 -17.56
N GLU A 592 11.64 14.38 -18.28
CA GLU A 592 11.01 15.18 -19.33
C GLU A 592 10.98 14.47 -20.69
N THR A 593 11.65 13.32 -20.83
CA THR A 593 11.72 12.58 -22.10
C THR A 593 10.58 11.58 -22.19
N VAL A 594 9.78 11.66 -23.27
CA VAL A 594 8.78 10.62 -23.58
C VAL A 594 9.47 9.42 -24.24
N LEU A 595 9.32 8.24 -23.65
CA LEU A 595 9.84 6.97 -24.18
C LEU A 595 8.83 6.28 -25.09
N ALA A 596 7.55 6.33 -24.72
CA ALA A 596 6.45 5.70 -25.45
C ALA A 596 5.11 6.41 -25.15
N ASP A 597 4.16 6.32 -26.08
CA ASP A 597 2.83 6.94 -25.99
C ASP A 597 1.82 6.05 -26.74
N ASN A 598 0.61 5.86 -26.20
CA ASN A 598 -0.44 5.05 -26.83
C ASN A 598 -1.39 5.83 -27.77
N ALA A 599 -1.09 7.08 -28.13
CA ALA A 599 -1.87 7.85 -29.10
C ALA A 599 -2.08 7.14 -30.46
N ASP A 600 -1.14 6.27 -30.84
CA ASP A 600 -1.17 5.44 -32.05
C ASP A 600 -1.49 3.95 -31.75
N GLY A 601 -1.96 3.65 -30.54
CA GLY A 601 -2.35 2.32 -30.06
C GLY A 601 -1.34 1.67 -29.10
N ASP A 602 -1.88 0.85 -28.19
CA ASP A 602 -1.11 0.25 -27.09
C ASP A 602 0.01 -0.68 -27.56
N GLU A 603 -0.18 -1.38 -28.68
CA GLU A 603 0.87 -2.23 -29.24
C GLU A 603 2.09 -1.42 -29.67
N ARG A 604 1.88 -0.22 -30.23
CA ARG A 604 2.98 0.66 -30.64
C ARG A 604 3.69 1.21 -29.40
N MET A 605 2.95 1.64 -28.39
CA MET A 605 3.52 2.05 -27.09
C MET A 605 4.39 0.95 -26.49
N CYS A 606 3.91 -0.29 -26.45
CA CYS A 606 4.66 -1.41 -25.87
C CYS A 606 5.94 -1.72 -26.65
N ARG A 607 5.91 -1.67 -27.99
CA ARG A 607 7.10 -1.84 -28.84
C ARG A 607 8.11 -0.72 -28.65
N ASP A 608 7.65 0.53 -28.63
CA ASP A 608 8.51 1.71 -28.47
C ASP A 608 9.19 1.70 -27.08
N PHE A 609 8.43 1.34 -26.03
CA PHE A 609 8.97 1.15 -24.69
C PHE A 609 10.03 0.04 -24.65
N ALA A 610 9.72 -1.14 -25.20
CA ALA A 610 10.66 -2.26 -25.23
C ALA A 610 11.99 -1.87 -25.92
N ALA A 611 11.90 -1.22 -27.08
CA ALA A 611 13.06 -0.73 -27.82
C ALA A 611 13.87 0.31 -27.01
N ALA A 612 13.20 1.22 -26.30
CA ALA A 612 13.84 2.20 -25.43
C ALA A 612 14.59 1.55 -24.26
N ILE A 613 14.04 0.48 -23.67
CA ILE A 613 14.72 -0.28 -22.61
C ILE A 613 15.90 -1.08 -23.15
N GLU A 614 15.72 -1.77 -24.27
CA GLU A 614 16.78 -2.59 -24.90
C GLU A 614 17.97 -1.74 -25.34
N ALA A 615 17.73 -0.53 -25.85
CA ALA A 615 18.79 0.42 -26.21
C ALA A 615 19.65 0.88 -25.02
N ARG A 616 19.18 0.74 -23.78
CA ARG A 616 19.93 1.05 -22.54
C ARG A 616 20.76 -0.12 -22.01
N LEU A 617 20.57 -1.31 -22.57
CA LEU A 617 21.31 -2.53 -22.19
C LEU A 617 22.57 -2.75 -23.06
N VAL A 618 22.71 -2.00 -24.15
CA VAL A 618 23.86 -1.99 -25.08
C VAL A 618 24.82 -0.89 -24.66
#